data_AF-A0A919PJ42-F1
#
_entry.id   AF-A0A919PJ42-F1
#
_cell.length_a   1.000
_cell.length_b   1.000
_cell.length_c   1.000
_cell.angle_alpha   90.00
_cell.angle_beta   90.00
_cell.angle_gamma   90.00
#
_symmetry.space_group_name_H-M   'P 1'
#
loop_
_entity.id
_entity.type
_entity.pdbx_description
1 polymer ?
#
loop_
_entity_poly.entity_id
_entity_poly.type
_entity_poly.pdbx_seq_one_letter_code
_entity_poly.pdbx_strand_id
1 'polypeptide(L)'
;MTSPPDGWDTAWVAALEAMELEADEVEQLLRHRDVLETAPVTPVTFTPPDGLGPLPLALADRARRLVQRQLDLSRELTIAMAGNRQQARLVGRLHREAVDSVPVFLDNRS
;
A
#
# COMPACT_ATOMS: atom_id res chain seq x y z
N MET A 1 3.63 -38.93 -17.64
CA MET A 1 4.30 -37.67 -18.05
C MET A 1 4.35 -36.78 -16.83
N THR A 2 5.45 -36.85 -16.07
CA THR A 2 5.65 -36.14 -14.81
C THR A 2 6.59 -34.98 -15.13
N SER A 3 6.12 -33.73 -15.00
CA SER A 3 7.01 -32.57 -15.11
C SER A 3 8.05 -32.66 -13.97
N PRO A 4 9.34 -32.34 -14.20
CA PRO A 4 10.37 -32.56 -13.19
C PRO A 4 10.14 -31.65 -11.98
N PRO A 5 10.53 -32.11 -10.79
CA PRO A 5 10.35 -31.37 -9.55
C PRO A 5 11.06 -30.01 -9.51
N ASP A 6 11.91 -29.68 -10.48
CA ASP A 6 12.68 -28.44 -10.48
C ASP A 6 11.91 -27.25 -11.10
N GLY A 7 10.90 -27.53 -11.94
CA GLY A 7 10.20 -26.48 -12.70
C GLY A 7 9.23 -25.64 -11.84
N TRP A 8 8.50 -26.30 -10.93
CA TRP A 8 7.57 -25.65 -10.00
C TRP A 8 8.33 -24.97 -8.85
N ASP A 9 9.44 -25.55 -8.38
CA ASP A 9 10.33 -24.91 -7.41
C ASP A 9 10.83 -23.56 -7.92
N THR A 10 11.31 -23.53 -9.17
CA THR A 10 11.77 -22.30 -9.82
C THR A 10 10.63 -21.29 -9.97
N ALA A 11 9.43 -21.74 -10.37
CA ALA A 11 8.25 -20.88 -10.48
C ALA A 11 7.82 -20.28 -9.12
N TRP A 12 7.90 -21.06 -8.05
CA TRP A 12 7.63 -20.59 -6.70
C TRP A 12 8.68 -19.60 -6.19
N VAL A 13 9.96 -19.83 -6.49
CA VAL A 13 11.01 -18.87 -6.16
C VAL A 13 10.75 -17.53 -6.86
N ALA A 14 10.49 -17.56 -8.17
CA ALA A 14 10.20 -16.36 -8.95
C ALA A 14 8.93 -15.63 -8.44
N ALA A 15 7.88 -16.38 -8.11
CA ALA A 15 6.65 -15.80 -7.56
C ALA A 15 6.89 -15.12 -6.20
N LEU A 16 7.63 -15.77 -5.30
CA LEU A 16 7.96 -15.20 -3.99
C LEU A 16 8.88 -13.98 -4.11
N GLU A 17 9.85 -13.99 -5.04
CA GLU A 17 10.71 -12.84 -5.31
C GLU A 17 9.93 -11.62 -5.81
N ALA A 18 9.01 -11.82 -6.76
CA ALA A 18 8.16 -10.74 -7.26
C ALA A 18 7.30 -10.12 -6.13
N MET A 19 6.68 -10.97 -5.31
CA MET A 19 5.87 -10.52 -4.18
C MET A 19 6.69 -9.83 -3.08
N GLU A 20 7.95 -10.24 -2.88
CA GLU A 20 8.88 -9.59 -1.95
C GLU A 20 9.30 -8.20 -2.45
N LEU A 21 9.55 -8.06 -3.76
CA LEU A 21 9.85 -6.78 -4.39
C LEU A 21 8.68 -5.80 -4.24
N GLU A 22 7.45 -6.25 -4.50
CA GLU A 22 6.24 -5.44 -4.28
C GLU A 22 6.10 -5.01 -2.81
N ALA A 23 6.39 -5.90 -1.86
CA ALA A 23 6.37 -5.57 -0.44
C ALA A 23 7.42 -4.50 -0.09
N ASP A 24 8.63 -4.57 -0.68
CA ASP A 24 9.68 -3.56 -0.51
C ASP A 24 9.23 -2.19 -1.04
N GLU A 25 8.60 -2.14 -2.22
CA GLU A 25 8.07 -0.90 -2.81
C GLU A 25 7.00 -0.25 -1.91
N VAL A 26 6.06 -1.05 -1.41
CA VAL A 26 5.02 -0.57 -0.48
C VAL A 26 5.64 -0.07 0.82
N GLU A 27 6.63 -0.77 1.37
CA GLU A 27 7.30 -0.33 2.60
C GLU A 27 8.04 1.00 2.39
N GLN A 28 8.71 1.18 1.25
CA GLN A 28 9.35 2.44 0.90
C GLN A 28 8.34 3.58 0.76
N LEU A 29 7.19 3.31 0.14
CA LEU A 29 6.09 4.28 0.05
C LEU A 29 5.56 4.66 1.44
N LEU A 30 5.40 3.70 2.35
CA LEU A 30 4.98 3.96 3.73
C LEU A 30 6.00 4.78 4.52
N ARG A 31 7.31 4.62 4.28
CA ARG A 31 8.36 5.47 4.87
C ARG A 31 8.25 6.93 4.42
N HIS A 32 7.76 7.16 3.20
CA HIS A 32 7.49 8.50 2.65
C HIS A 32 6.00 8.86 2.75
N ARG A 33 5.47 8.83 3.98
CA ARG A 33 4.04 8.98 4.31
C ARG A 33 3.35 10.20 3.66
N ASP A 34 4.10 11.28 3.44
CA ASP A 34 3.59 12.51 2.82
C ASP A 34 3.23 12.33 1.34
N VAL A 35 3.77 11.32 0.65
CA VAL A 35 3.54 11.05 -0.79
C VAL A 35 2.27 10.20 -1.03
N LEU A 36 1.71 9.58 0.01
CA LEU A 36 0.49 8.76 -0.07
C LEU A 36 -0.78 9.56 -0.38
N GLU A 37 -0.75 10.91 -0.36
CA GLU A 37 -1.92 11.74 -0.69
C GLU A 37 -2.36 11.65 -2.16
N THR A 38 -1.44 11.32 -3.08
CA THR A 38 -1.70 11.40 -4.53
C THR A 38 -1.66 10.06 -5.26
N ALA A 39 -1.17 8.99 -4.62
CA ALA A 39 -1.05 7.69 -5.25
C ALA A 39 -2.30 6.83 -4.97
N PRO A 40 -3.11 6.48 -5.98
CA PRO A 40 -4.16 5.48 -5.79
C PRO A 40 -3.51 4.11 -5.54
N VAL A 41 -3.50 3.69 -4.28
CA VAL A 41 -3.08 2.31 -3.94
C VAL A 41 -4.21 1.38 -4.33
N THR A 42 -4.11 0.79 -5.51
CA THR A 42 -5.03 -0.24 -5.96
C THR A 42 -4.58 -1.55 -5.33
N PRO A 43 -5.42 -2.25 -4.54
CA PRO A 43 -5.03 -3.53 -3.97
C PRO A 43 -4.80 -4.54 -5.09
N VAL A 44 -3.54 -4.92 -5.31
CA VAL A 44 -3.20 -6.00 -6.25
C VAL A 44 -3.62 -7.31 -5.60
N THR A 45 -4.57 -8.00 -6.22
CA THR A 45 -4.96 -9.34 -5.78
C THR A 45 -3.93 -10.32 -6.33
N PHE A 46 -3.22 -11.02 -5.45
CA PHE A 46 -2.27 -12.04 -5.87
C PHE A 46 -2.97 -13.07 -6.75
N THR A 47 -2.48 -13.21 -7.98
CA THR A 47 -2.93 -14.23 -8.92
C THR A 47 -1.77 -15.19 -9.12
N PRO A 48 -1.90 -16.46 -8.69
CA PRO A 48 -0.81 -17.42 -8.82
C PRO A 48 -0.45 -17.60 -10.31
N PRO A 49 0.84 -17.53 -10.68
CA PRO A 49 1.27 -17.81 -12.04
C PRO A 49 0.85 -19.21 -12.52
N ASP A 50 0.63 -19.35 -13.82
CA ASP A 50 0.35 -20.64 -14.44
C ASP A 50 1.51 -21.62 -14.18
N GLY A 51 1.17 -22.87 -13.85
CA GLY A 51 2.16 -23.90 -13.57
C GLY A 51 2.75 -23.86 -12.16
N LEU A 52 2.20 -23.05 -11.24
CA LEU A 52 2.46 -23.23 -9.81
C LEU A 52 1.93 -24.60 -9.36
N GLY A 53 2.86 -25.48 -8.97
CA GLY A 53 2.56 -26.73 -8.29
C GLY A 53 2.22 -26.52 -6.81
N PRO A 54 2.19 -27.58 -5.98
CA PRO A 54 2.12 -27.44 -4.52
C PRO A 54 3.26 -26.54 -4.00
N LEU A 55 3.20 -25.98 -2.79
CA LEU A 55 4.35 -25.21 -2.29
C LEU A 55 5.47 -26.17 -1.84
N PRO A 56 6.73 -26.01 -2.30
CA PRO A 56 7.84 -26.81 -1.83
C PRO A 56 8.08 -26.58 -0.35
N LEU A 57 8.30 -27.65 0.42
CA LEU A 57 8.44 -27.55 1.88
C LEU A 57 9.60 -26.63 2.30
N ALA A 58 10.68 -26.60 1.52
CA ALA A 58 11.82 -25.72 1.75
C ALA A 58 11.46 -24.21 1.66
N LEU A 59 10.40 -23.86 0.92
CA LEU A 59 9.93 -22.48 0.76
C LEU A 59 8.81 -22.11 1.73
N ALA A 60 8.30 -23.07 2.51
CA ALA A 60 7.16 -22.86 3.41
C ALA A 60 7.41 -21.74 4.43
N ASP A 61 8.61 -21.70 5.02
CA ASP A 61 8.96 -20.67 6.00
C ASP A 61 9.13 -19.29 5.34
N ARG A 62 9.68 -19.24 4.13
CA ARG A 62 9.81 -18.00 3.35
C ARG A 62 8.43 -17.43 3.02
N ALA A 63 7.55 -18.26 2.46
CA ALA A 63 6.18 -17.87 2.14
C ALA A 63 5.41 -17.38 3.38
N ARG A 64 5.56 -18.06 4.52
CA ARG A 64 4.91 -17.66 5.77
C ARG A 64 5.36 -16.29 6.27
N ARG A 65 6.68 -16.02 6.24
CA ARG A 65 7.21 -14.70 6.60
C ARG A 65 6.69 -13.61 5.67
N LEU A 66 6.62 -13.90 4.37
CA LEU A 66 6.10 -12.95 3.38
C LEU A 66 4.62 -12.63 3.62
N VAL A 67 3.78 -13.64 3.88
CA VAL A 67 2.36 -13.43 4.21
C VAL A 67 2.21 -12.58 5.46
N GLN A 68 3.00 -12.85 6.51
CA GLN A 68 2.97 -12.04 7.72
C GLN A 68 3.35 -10.58 7.44
N ARG A 69 4.40 -10.36 6.66
CA ARG A 69 4.83 -9.01 6.24
C ARG A 69 3.74 -8.29 5.45
N GLN A 70 3.07 -8.96 4.52
CA GLN A 70 1.97 -8.38 3.74
C GLN A 70 0.77 -7.99 4.64
N LEU A 71 0.45 -8.79 5.65
CA LEU A 71 -0.58 -8.45 6.64
C LEU A 71 -0.21 -7.20 7.45
N ASP A 72 1.04 -7.11 7.89
CA ASP A 72 1.53 -5.96 8.66
C ASP A 72 1.53 -4.69 7.79
N LEU A 73 1.98 -4.77 6.54
CA LEU A 73 1.93 -3.66 5.58
C LEU A 73 0.47 -3.22 5.31
N SER A 74 -0.46 -4.16 5.15
CA SER A 74 -1.89 -3.83 4.92
C SER A 74 -2.51 -3.06 6.11
N ARG A 75 -2.10 -3.41 7.33
CA ARG A 75 -2.52 -2.73 8.55
C ARG A 75 -1.96 -1.30 8.59
N GLU A 76 -0.66 -1.15 8.35
CA GLU A 76 -0.01 0.17 8.34
C GLU A 76 -0.57 1.09 7.25
N LEU A 77 -0.85 0.55 6.06
CA LEU A 77 -1.47 1.28 4.98
C LEU A 77 -2.87 1.78 5.37
N THR A 78 -3.67 0.94 6.03
CA THR A 78 -4.99 1.32 6.53
C THR A 78 -4.90 2.47 7.53
N ILE A 79 -3.93 2.40 8.46
CA ILE A 79 -3.70 3.45 9.46
C ILE A 79 -3.26 4.76 8.79
N ALA A 80 -2.32 4.70 7.84
CA ALA A 80 -1.83 5.86 7.11
C ALA A 80 -2.96 6.55 6.32
N MET A 81 -3.80 5.76 5.62
CA MET A 81 -4.96 6.29 4.90
C MET A 81 -6.00 6.93 5.82
N ALA A 82 -6.25 6.37 7.00
CA ALA A 82 -7.18 6.93 7.98
C ALA A 82 -6.68 8.27 8.54
N GLY A 83 -5.39 8.37 8.86
CA GLY A 83 -4.74 9.61 9.31
C GLY A 83 -4.85 10.73 8.25
N ASN A 84 -4.52 10.43 6.99
CA ASN A 84 -4.61 11.39 5.89
C ASN A 84 -6.05 11.92 5.70
N ARG A 85 -7.07 11.06 5.78
CA ARG A 85 -8.48 11.51 5.68
C ARG A 85 -8.86 12.48 6.80
N GLN A 86 -8.34 12.29 8.01
CA GLN A 86 -8.59 13.20 9.12
C GLN A 86 -7.90 14.55 8.92
N GLN A 87 -6.66 14.56 8.43
CA GLN A 87 -5.92 15.78 8.11
C GLN A 87 -6.60 16.58 6.99
N ALA A 88 -7.00 15.93 5.90
CA ALA A 88 -7.73 16.58 4.81
C ALA A 88 -9.05 17.22 5.30
N ARG A 89 -9.78 16.56 6.20
CA ARG A 89 -11.00 17.12 6.82
C ARG A 89 -10.72 18.33 7.74
N LEU A 90 -9.57 18.38 8.40
CA LEU A 90 -9.19 19.52 9.23
C LEU A 90 -8.79 20.72 8.36
N VAL A 91 -7.94 20.50 7.35
CA VAL A 91 -7.54 21.54 6.39
C VAL A 91 -8.75 22.12 5.67
N GLY A 92 -9.70 21.28 5.23
CA GLY A 92 -10.93 21.75 4.60
C GLY A 92 -11.82 22.59 5.53
N ARG A 93 -11.82 22.31 6.84
CA ARG A 93 -12.53 23.12 7.84
C ARG A 93 -11.85 24.47 8.06
N LEU A 94 -10.53 24.49 8.24
CA LEU A 94 -9.75 25.72 8.38
C LEU A 94 -9.85 26.62 7.16
N HIS A 95 -9.81 26.05 5.95
CA HIS A 95 -9.98 26.82 4.72
C HIS A 95 -11.38 27.45 4.63
N ARG A 96 -12.43 26.71 5.01
CA ARG A 96 -13.80 27.24 5.05
C ARG A 96 -13.96 28.37 6.07
N GLU A 97 -13.39 28.20 7.26
CA GLU A 97 -13.43 29.20 8.32
C GLU A 97 -12.63 30.46 7.96
N ALA A 98 -11.51 30.32 7.27
CA ALA A 98 -10.72 31.43 6.73
C ALA A 98 -11.44 32.21 5.60
N VAL A 99 -12.24 31.53 4.78
CA VAL A 99 -13.07 32.18 3.75
C VAL A 99 -14.23 32.97 4.37
N ASP A 100 -14.81 32.48 5.48
CA ASP A 100 -15.89 33.17 6.20
C ASP A 100 -15.40 34.37 7.04
N SER A 101 -14.11 34.42 7.37
CA SER A 101 -13.53 35.46 8.23
C SER A 101 -12.76 36.55 7.47
N VAL A 102 -12.94 36.66 6.14
CA VAL A 102 -12.40 37.79 5.36
C VAL A 102 -13.04 39.09 5.86
N PRO A 103 -12.28 40.02 6.48
CA PRO A 103 -12.84 41.26 6.97
C PRO A 103 -13.25 42.13 5.78
N VAL A 104 -14.55 42.33 5.59
CA VAL A 104 -15.07 43.29 4.61
C VAL A 104 -14.82 44.69 5.16
N PHE A 105 -13.77 45.35 4.68
CA PHE A 105 -13.55 46.77 4.91
C PHE A 105 -14.61 47.56 4.15
N LEU A 106 -15.68 47.96 4.85
CA LEU A 106 -16.60 48.99 4.37
C LEU A 106 -15.88 50.34 4.47
N ASP A 107 -15.35 50.82 3.34
CA ASP A 107 -14.87 52.20 3.23
C ASP A 107 -16.10 53.13 3.18
N ASN A 108 -16.54 53.59 4.35
CA ASN A 108 -17.53 54.65 4.43
C ASN A 108 -16.82 56.00 4.25
N ARG A 109 -16.74 56.44 2.99
CA ARG A 109 -16.45 57.83 2.64
C ARG A 109 -17.55 58.38 1.74
N SER A 110 -18.46 59.12 2.36
CA SER A 110 -19.25 60.18 1.73
C SER A 110 -19.49 61.29 2.72
#